data_AF-A0ABD6TMM7-F1
#
_entry.id   AF-A0ABD6TMM7-F1
#
_cell.length_a   1.000
_cell.length_b   1.000
_cell.length_c   1.000
_cell.angle_alpha   90.00
_cell.angle_beta   90.00
_cell.angle_gamma   90.00
#
_symmetry.space_group_name_H-M   'P 1'
#
loop_
_entity.id
_entity.type
_entity.pdbx_description
1 polymer ?
#
loop_
_entity_poly.entity_id
_entity_poly.type
_entity_poly.pdbx_seq_one_letter_code
_entity_poly.pdbx_strand_id
1 'polypeptide(L)'
;MIFKENSAPIILMFLGVLLGIGLYNFDTFQLNAINIGAFFLTVSCVNQGSVTSKINDRTIKFFRKLNVLIGILMIIAALLASGFKYYDLIESLINKVDTNALLLIGIAITLWSFKTSDIYNANALMKEKKKAEVNHRKYLKETEEKLNYQKEKLEYQEKNRCLKEHNNELVKYLEEATKTVEKLQEELEKRKNNGE
;
A
#
# COMPACT_ATOMS: atom_id res chain seq x y z
N MET A 1 -6.62 -13.62 -29.12
CA MET A 1 -5.82 -12.70 -28.29
C MET A 1 -6.17 -11.23 -28.63
N ILE A 2 -7.46 -10.82 -28.62
CA ILE A 2 -7.88 -9.50 -29.17
C ILE A 2 -8.92 -8.77 -28.30
N PHE A 3 -8.95 -9.00 -26.99
CA PHE A 3 -9.72 -8.12 -26.09
C PHE A 3 -8.81 -7.71 -24.94
N LYS A 4 -8.18 -6.53 -25.07
CA LYS A 4 -7.46 -5.87 -23.99
C LYS A 4 -8.47 -5.56 -22.88
N GLU A 5 -8.05 -5.67 -21.61
CA GLU A 5 -8.92 -5.54 -20.42
C GLU A 5 -9.73 -4.22 -20.34
N ASN A 6 -9.38 -3.21 -21.15
CA ASN A 6 -10.06 -1.91 -21.22
C ASN A 6 -11.09 -1.78 -22.37
N SER A 7 -11.39 -2.83 -23.14
CA SER A 7 -12.32 -2.71 -24.28
C SER A 7 -13.77 -2.53 -23.84
N ALA A 8 -14.21 -3.20 -22.77
CA ALA A 8 -15.58 -3.15 -22.27
C ALA A 8 -16.08 -1.73 -21.89
N PRO A 9 -15.35 -0.93 -21.08
CA PRO A 9 -15.79 0.43 -20.74
C PRO A 9 -15.81 1.37 -21.95
N ILE A 10 -14.90 1.18 -22.92
CA ILE A 10 -14.88 1.95 -24.17
C ILE A 10 -16.13 1.61 -25.00
N ILE A 11 -16.44 0.32 -25.17
CA ILE A 11 -17.65 -0.13 -25.89
C ILE A 11 -18.91 0.44 -25.24
N LEU A 12 -19.02 0.41 -23.90
CA LEU A 12 -20.16 0.97 -23.18
C LEU A 12 -20.30 2.49 -23.39
N MET A 13 -19.20 3.25 -23.35
CA MET A 13 -19.22 4.69 -23.62
C MET A 13 -19.70 4.99 -25.04
N PHE A 14 -19.17 4.29 -26.05
CA PHE A 14 -19.62 4.46 -27.43
C PHE A 14 -21.09 4.10 -27.60
N LEU A 15 -21.55 2.99 -27.00
CA LEU A 15 -22.95 2.58 -27.07
C LEU A 15 -23.88 3.62 -26.41
N GLY A 16 -23.49 4.14 -25.24
CA GLY A 16 -24.27 5.15 -24.52
C GLY A 16 -24.39 6.46 -25.29
N VAL A 17 -23.31 6.91 -25.92
CA VAL A 17 -23.34 8.09 -26.79
C VAL A 17 -24.21 7.84 -28.03
N LEU A 18 -24.05 6.69 -28.70
CA LEU A 18 -24.85 6.34 -29.89
C LEU A 18 -26.36 6.28 -29.59
N LEU A 19 -26.74 5.67 -28.47
CA LEU A 19 -28.14 5.61 -28.04
C LEU A 19 -28.68 6.99 -27.63
N GLY A 20 -27.86 7.80 -26.94
CA GLY A 20 -28.25 9.12 -26.45
C GLY A 20 -28.47 10.17 -27.54
N ILE A 21 -27.83 10.03 -28.71
CA ILE A 21 -28.02 10.94 -29.85
C ILE A 21 -29.34 10.63 -30.60
N GLY A 22 -29.96 9.46 -30.38
CA GLY A 22 -31.30 9.15 -30.93
C GLY A 22 -31.36 9.03 -32.46
N LEU A 23 -30.22 8.81 -33.13
CA LEU A 23 -30.14 8.72 -34.60
C LEU A 23 -30.74 7.45 -35.21
N TYR A 24 -31.18 6.50 -34.37
CA TYR A 24 -31.69 5.21 -34.81
C TYR A 24 -32.87 4.76 -33.93
N ASN A 25 -33.99 4.39 -34.56
CA ASN A 25 -35.14 3.81 -33.89
C ASN A 25 -34.91 2.31 -33.74
N PHE A 26 -34.44 1.92 -32.56
CA PHE A 26 -34.25 0.51 -32.23
C PHE A 26 -35.59 -0.16 -31.99
N ASP A 27 -35.76 -1.37 -32.52
CA ASP A 27 -36.90 -2.22 -32.17
C ASP A 27 -36.74 -2.80 -30.75
N THR A 28 -37.82 -3.43 -30.24
CA THR A 28 -37.84 -4.01 -28.90
C THR A 28 -36.77 -5.10 -28.71
N PHE A 29 -36.52 -5.89 -29.74
CA PHE A 29 -35.51 -6.95 -29.70
C PHE A 29 -34.09 -6.39 -29.58
N GLN A 30 -33.77 -5.40 -30.40
CA GLN A 30 -32.49 -4.70 -30.43
C GLN A 30 -32.21 -4.00 -29.11
N LEU A 31 -33.21 -3.31 -28.53
CA LEU A 31 -33.09 -2.68 -27.22
C LEU A 31 -32.83 -3.71 -26.12
N ASN A 32 -33.56 -4.82 -26.12
CA ASN A 32 -33.37 -5.87 -25.13
C ASN A 32 -32.00 -6.55 -25.27
N ALA A 33 -31.56 -6.84 -26.49
CA ALA A 33 -30.25 -7.41 -26.77
C ALA A 33 -29.12 -6.46 -26.33
N ILE A 34 -29.26 -5.17 -26.63
CA ILE A 34 -28.32 -4.12 -26.20
C ILE A 34 -28.27 -4.03 -24.66
N ASN A 35 -29.42 -4.03 -23.98
CA ASN A 35 -29.49 -3.95 -22.51
C ASN A 35 -28.83 -5.16 -21.84
N ILE A 36 -29.08 -6.37 -22.34
CA ILE A 36 -28.42 -7.60 -21.86
C ILE A 36 -26.92 -7.52 -22.12
N GLY A 37 -26.51 -7.07 -23.31
CA GLY A 37 -25.10 -6.91 -23.66
C GLY A 37 -24.38 -5.92 -22.74
N ALA A 38 -25.01 -4.77 -22.49
CA ALA A 38 -24.50 -3.73 -21.60
C ALA A 38 -24.38 -4.21 -20.14
N PHE A 39 -25.33 -5.02 -19.67
CA PHE A 39 -25.25 -5.63 -18.35
C PHE A 39 -24.01 -6.53 -18.20
N PHE A 40 -23.78 -7.46 -19.14
CA PHE A 40 -22.61 -8.35 -19.07
C PHE A 40 -21.29 -7.58 -19.19
N LEU A 41 -21.23 -6.56 -20.04
CA LEU A 41 -20.07 -5.66 -20.09
C LEU A 41 -19.86 -4.93 -18.76
N THR A 42 -20.93 -4.46 -18.12
CA THR A 42 -20.88 -3.79 -16.80
C THR A 42 -20.36 -4.74 -15.73
N VAL A 43 -20.90 -5.96 -15.64
CA VAL A 43 -20.44 -6.99 -14.70
C VAL A 43 -18.96 -7.35 -14.93
N SER A 44 -18.48 -7.31 -16.18
CA SER A 44 -17.07 -7.55 -16.48
C SER A 44 -16.13 -6.47 -15.93
N CYS A 45 -16.62 -5.24 -15.79
CA CYS A 45 -15.87 -4.08 -15.27
C CYS A 45 -15.87 -3.97 -13.75
N VAL A 46 -16.70 -4.76 -13.04
CA VAL A 46 -16.79 -4.74 -11.58
C VAL A 46 -15.43 -5.06 -10.97
N ASN A 47 -14.96 -4.16 -10.11
CA ASN A 47 -13.65 -4.26 -9.52
C ASN A 47 -13.71 -5.21 -8.31
N GLN A 48 -13.34 -6.47 -8.52
CA GLN A 48 -13.25 -7.49 -7.46
C GLN A 48 -11.94 -7.34 -6.67
N GLY A 49 -11.70 -6.15 -6.12
CA GLY A 49 -10.44 -5.75 -5.49
C GLY A 49 -10.02 -6.51 -4.22
N SER A 50 -10.67 -7.62 -3.86
CA SER A 50 -10.41 -8.34 -2.60
C SER A 50 -9.85 -9.74 -2.77
N VAL A 51 -9.67 -10.23 -3.99
CA VAL A 51 -9.35 -11.65 -4.19
C VAL A 51 -7.84 -11.89 -4.20
N THR A 52 -7.27 -12.02 -3.00
CA THR A 52 -5.84 -12.24 -2.71
C THR A 52 -5.28 -13.61 -3.09
N SER A 53 -6.05 -14.45 -3.80
CA SER A 53 -5.65 -15.82 -4.18
C SER A 53 -5.27 -15.90 -5.66
N LYS A 54 -4.04 -16.34 -5.97
CA LYS A 54 -3.56 -16.55 -7.35
C LYS A 54 -4.43 -17.52 -8.17
N ILE A 55 -5.09 -18.48 -7.52
CA ILE A 55 -6.01 -19.42 -8.18
C ILE A 55 -7.29 -18.68 -8.60
N ASN A 56 -7.75 -17.80 -7.73
CA ASN A 56 -9.01 -17.09 -7.90
C ASN A 56 -8.86 -15.95 -8.93
N ASP A 57 -7.65 -15.39 -9.11
CA ASP A 57 -7.34 -14.43 -10.18
C ASP A 57 -7.50 -15.01 -11.60
N ARG A 58 -7.20 -16.30 -11.82
CA ARG A 58 -7.39 -16.95 -13.13
C ARG A 58 -8.87 -17.17 -13.46
N THR A 59 -9.65 -17.62 -12.47
CA THR A 59 -11.09 -17.84 -12.61
C THR A 59 -11.82 -16.52 -12.87
N ILE A 60 -11.42 -15.44 -12.19
CA ILE A 60 -11.99 -14.11 -12.36
C ILE A 60 -11.67 -13.56 -13.75
N LYS A 61 -10.42 -13.68 -14.22
CA LYS A 61 -10.03 -13.30 -15.57
C LYS A 61 -10.80 -14.07 -16.64
N PHE A 62 -11.06 -15.36 -16.42
CA PHE A 62 -11.88 -16.17 -17.31
C PHE A 62 -13.33 -15.69 -17.33
N PHE A 63 -13.94 -15.48 -16.16
CA PHE A 63 -15.31 -14.98 -16.04
C PHE A 63 -15.49 -13.61 -16.69
N ARG A 64 -14.53 -12.69 -16.53
CA ARG A 64 -14.52 -11.40 -17.22
C ARG A 64 -14.50 -11.56 -18.73
N LYS A 65 -13.62 -12.42 -19.27
CA LYS A 65 -13.56 -12.69 -20.71
C LYS A 65 -14.87 -13.27 -21.24
N LEU A 66 -15.49 -14.19 -20.49
CA LEU A 66 -16.78 -14.77 -20.84
C LEU A 66 -17.87 -13.69 -20.92
N ASN A 67 -17.96 -12.82 -19.91
CA ASN A 67 -18.94 -11.73 -19.89
C ASN A 67 -18.72 -10.72 -21.03
N VAL A 68 -17.46 -10.36 -21.33
CA VAL A 68 -17.15 -9.50 -22.48
C VAL A 68 -17.58 -10.16 -23.80
N LEU A 69 -17.30 -11.46 -23.95
CA LEU A 69 -17.70 -12.21 -25.13
C LEU A 69 -19.23 -12.23 -25.30
N ILE A 70 -19.97 -12.55 -24.23
CA ILE A 70 -21.44 -12.54 -24.24
C ILE A 70 -21.94 -11.13 -24.58
N GLY A 71 -21.39 -10.09 -23.96
CA GLY A 71 -21.75 -8.70 -24.24
C GLY A 71 -21.61 -8.31 -25.71
N ILE A 72 -20.49 -8.71 -26.32
CA ILE A 72 -20.23 -8.45 -27.75
C ILE A 72 -21.18 -9.26 -28.64
N LEU A 73 -21.40 -10.54 -28.34
CA LEU A 73 -22.33 -11.38 -29.11
C LEU A 73 -23.74 -10.82 -29.11
N MET A 74 -24.20 -10.26 -27.99
CA MET A 74 -25.51 -9.62 -27.89
C MET A 74 -25.60 -8.33 -28.71
N ILE A 75 -24.54 -7.51 -28.74
CA ILE A 75 -24.47 -6.33 -29.61
C ILE A 75 -24.47 -6.73 -31.08
N ILE A 76 -23.74 -7.78 -31.46
CA ILE A 76 -23.74 -8.30 -32.84
C ILE A 76 -25.12 -8.85 -33.20
N ALA A 77 -25.79 -9.56 -32.29
CA ALA A 77 -27.14 -10.06 -32.50
C ALA A 77 -28.14 -8.91 -32.71
N ALA A 78 -28.05 -7.83 -31.93
CA ALA A 78 -28.87 -6.64 -32.15
C ALA A 78 -28.69 -6.04 -33.56
N LEU A 79 -27.46 -6.08 -34.10
CA LEU A 79 -27.17 -5.47 -35.40
C LEU A 79 -27.48 -6.38 -36.60
N LEU A 80 -27.36 -7.70 -36.47
CA LEU A 80 -27.32 -8.62 -37.63
C LEU A 80 -28.35 -9.76 -37.58
N ALA A 81 -29.15 -9.91 -36.52
CA ALA A 81 -29.97 -11.11 -36.35
C ALA A 81 -31.16 -11.22 -37.33
N SER A 82 -31.68 -10.11 -37.88
CA SER A 82 -32.87 -10.11 -38.73
C SER A 82 -32.75 -10.92 -40.04
N GLY A 83 -31.53 -11.27 -40.45
CA GLY A 83 -31.26 -12.13 -41.62
C GLY A 83 -30.94 -13.59 -41.28
N PHE A 84 -31.01 -14.01 -40.01
CA PHE A 84 -30.55 -15.32 -39.56
C PHE A 84 -31.68 -16.34 -39.50
N LYS A 85 -31.41 -17.58 -39.92
CA LYS A 85 -32.40 -18.68 -39.97
C LYS A 85 -33.10 -18.98 -38.63
N TYR A 86 -32.48 -18.62 -37.52
CA TYR A 86 -33.00 -18.85 -36.16
C TYR A 86 -33.46 -17.56 -35.46
N TYR A 87 -33.70 -16.47 -36.20
CA TYR A 87 -34.08 -15.18 -35.66
C TYR A 87 -35.27 -15.26 -34.71
N ASP A 88 -36.40 -15.84 -35.12
CA ASP A 88 -37.63 -15.91 -34.30
C ASP A 88 -37.42 -16.59 -32.93
N LEU A 89 -36.55 -17.60 -32.89
CA LEU A 89 -36.23 -18.33 -31.67
C LEU A 89 -35.33 -17.50 -30.74
N ILE A 90 -34.35 -16.79 -31.31
CA ILE A 90 -33.46 -15.89 -30.57
C ILE A 90 -34.25 -14.67 -30.06
N GLU A 91 -35.13 -14.11 -30.89
CA GLU A 91 -36.00 -13.00 -30.55
C GLU A 91 -36.95 -13.35 -29.40
N SER A 92 -37.60 -14.52 -29.48
CA SER A 92 -38.48 -15.01 -28.41
C SER A 92 -37.75 -15.20 -27.08
N LEU A 93 -36.50 -15.69 -27.12
CA LEU A 93 -35.69 -15.88 -25.90
C LEU A 93 -35.24 -14.55 -25.30
N ILE A 94 -34.78 -13.61 -26.12
CA ILE A 94 -34.27 -12.31 -25.66
C ILE A 94 -35.40 -11.44 -25.11
N ASN A 95 -36.56 -11.42 -25.77
CA ASN A 95 -37.71 -10.62 -25.33
C ASN A 95 -38.41 -11.19 -24.08
N LYS A 96 -38.13 -12.44 -23.69
CA LYS A 96 -38.60 -13.00 -22.41
C LYS A 96 -37.79 -12.52 -21.21
N VAL A 97 -36.61 -11.94 -21.42
CA VAL A 97 -35.78 -11.42 -20.34
C VAL A 97 -36.33 -10.07 -19.89
N ASP A 98 -36.60 -9.94 -18.59
CA ASP A 98 -36.94 -8.66 -17.99
C ASP A 98 -35.68 -7.78 -17.89
N THR A 99 -35.48 -6.94 -18.91
CA THR A 99 -34.32 -6.07 -19.02
C THR A 99 -34.34 -4.91 -18.03
N ASN A 100 -35.51 -4.54 -17.49
CA ASN A 100 -35.61 -3.53 -16.44
C ASN A 100 -35.07 -4.07 -15.12
N ALA A 101 -35.44 -5.30 -14.75
CA ALA A 101 -34.86 -5.98 -13.60
C ALA A 101 -33.34 -6.15 -13.76
N LEU A 102 -32.89 -6.52 -14.97
CA LEU A 102 -31.47 -6.65 -15.29
C LEU A 102 -30.69 -5.34 -15.09
N LEU A 103 -31.29 -4.22 -15.50
CA LEU A 103 -30.71 -2.88 -15.35
C LEU A 103 -30.59 -2.48 -13.87
N LEU A 104 -31.61 -2.76 -13.06
CA LEU A 104 -31.58 -2.53 -11.60
C LEU A 104 -30.48 -3.36 -10.92
N ILE A 105 -30.32 -4.62 -11.30
CA ILE A 105 -29.25 -5.49 -10.80
C ILE A 105 -27.89 -4.91 -11.21
N GLY A 106 -27.76 -4.44 -12.46
CA GLY A 106 -26.53 -3.79 -12.95
C GLY A 106 -26.14 -2.57 -12.11
N ILE A 107 -27.09 -1.68 -11.81
CA ILE A 107 -26.87 -0.51 -10.95
C ILE A 107 -26.45 -0.94 -9.54
N ALA A 108 -27.14 -1.91 -8.94
CA ALA A 108 -26.83 -2.41 -7.60
C ALA A 108 -25.40 -2.98 -7.51
N ILE A 109 -24.99 -3.76 -8.51
CA ILE A 109 -23.64 -4.31 -8.59
C ILE A 109 -22.59 -3.20 -8.74
N THR A 110 -22.85 -2.18 -9.57
CA THR A 110 -21.95 -1.05 -9.74
C THR A 110 -21.79 -0.24 -8.44
N LEU A 111 -22.90 0.06 -7.75
CA LEU A 111 -22.86 0.74 -6.45
C LEU A 111 -22.10 -0.09 -5.40
N TRP A 112 -22.33 -1.40 -5.37
CA TRP A 112 -21.60 -2.31 -4.49
C TRP A 112 -20.10 -2.32 -4.79
N SER A 113 -19.72 -2.29 -6.07
CA SER A 113 -18.33 -2.21 -6.50
C SER A 113 -17.63 -0.95 -5.98
N PHE A 114 -18.30 0.21 -6.04
CA PHE A 114 -17.75 1.46 -5.51
C PHE A 114 -17.57 1.38 -3.99
N LYS A 115 -18.61 0.96 -3.25
CA LYS A 115 -18.52 0.81 -1.80
C LYS A 115 -17.40 -0.14 -1.37
N THR A 116 -17.24 -1.26 -2.09
CA THR A 116 -16.17 -2.23 -1.81
C THR A 116 -14.78 -1.63 -2.08
N SER A 117 -14.65 -0.84 -3.15
CA SER A 117 -13.41 -0.11 -3.46
C SER A 117 -13.04 0.89 -2.37
N ASP A 118 -14.01 1.64 -1.84
CA ASP A 118 -13.79 2.60 -0.76
C ASP A 118 -13.32 1.91 0.54
N ILE A 119 -13.96 0.80 0.90
CA ILE A 119 -13.55 -0.02 2.05
C ILE A 119 -12.12 -0.55 1.86
N TYR A 120 -11.77 -1.01 0.67
CA TYR A 120 -10.42 -1.48 0.38
C TYR A 120 -9.38 -0.37 0.54
N ASN A 121 -9.65 0.80 -0.04
CA ASN A 121 -8.75 1.96 0.05
C ASN A 121 -8.59 2.44 1.50
N ALA A 122 -9.67 2.51 2.27
CA ALA A 122 -9.63 2.86 3.69
C ALA A 122 -8.79 1.87 4.51
N ASN A 123 -8.93 0.58 4.24
CA ASN A 123 -8.15 -0.47 4.89
C ASN A 123 -6.67 -0.46 4.50
N ALA A 124 -6.35 -0.16 3.24
CA ALA A 124 -4.97 0.02 2.78
C ALA A 124 -4.31 1.21 3.49
N LEU A 125 -5.00 2.36 3.54
CA LEU A 125 -4.56 3.55 4.27
C LEU A 125 -4.34 3.27 5.77
N MET A 126 -5.23 2.51 6.42
CA MET A 126 -5.04 2.13 7.82
C MET A 126 -3.82 1.22 8.03
N LYS A 127 -3.57 0.27 7.12
CA LYS A 127 -2.38 -0.59 7.18
C LYS A 127 -1.09 0.21 7.02
N GLU A 128 -1.07 1.17 6.10
CA GLU A 128 0.07 2.08 5.92
C GLU A 128 0.31 2.95 7.14
N LYS A 129 -0.75 3.55 7.71
CA LYS A 129 -0.66 4.33 8.96
C LYS A 129 -0.09 3.49 10.11
N LYS A 130 -0.60 2.27 10.31
CA LYS A 130 -0.06 1.36 11.33
C LYS A 130 1.41 1.02 11.11
N LYS A 131 1.82 0.80 9.86
CA LYS A 131 3.23 0.53 9.53
C LYS A 131 4.12 1.75 9.80
N ALA A 132 3.65 2.95 9.48
CA ALA A 132 4.34 4.19 9.78
C ALA A 132 4.50 4.43 11.28
N GLU A 133 3.45 4.20 12.08
CA GLU A 133 3.50 4.32 13.54
C GLU A 133 4.50 3.35 14.17
N VAL A 134 4.53 2.09 13.73
CA VAL A 134 5.49 1.09 14.22
C VAL A 134 6.92 1.51 13.91
N ASN A 135 7.18 1.99 12.69
CA ASN A 135 8.49 2.50 12.30
C ASN A 135 8.90 3.74 13.11
N HIS A 136 7.97 4.65 13.37
CA HIS A 136 8.25 5.85 14.16
C HIS A 136 8.60 5.52 15.61
N ARG A 137 7.87 4.59 16.25
CA ARG A 137 8.21 4.11 17.60
C ARG A 137 9.59 3.45 17.65
N LYS A 138 9.92 2.65 16.63
CA LYS A 138 11.24 2.01 16.55
C LYS A 138 12.36 3.06 16.45
N TYR A 139 12.17 4.07 15.61
CA TYR A 139 13.13 5.17 15.46
C TYR A 139 13.32 5.97 16.76
N LEU A 140 12.24 6.27 17.49
CA LEU A 140 12.34 6.96 18.78
C LEU A 140 13.15 6.15 19.79
N LYS A 141 12.90 4.83 19.88
CA LYS A 141 13.64 3.94 20.77
C LYS A 141 15.14 3.89 20.43
N GLU A 142 15.49 3.75 19.15
CA GLU A 142 16.89 3.75 18.70
C GLU A 142 17.58 5.10 18.99
N THR A 143 16.83 6.20 18.90
CA THR A 143 17.36 7.55 19.19
C THR A 143 17.60 7.75 20.69
N GLU A 144 16.69 7.25 21.52
CA GLU A 144 16.81 7.31 22.99
C GLU A 144 18.00 6.47 23.49
N GLU A 145 18.20 5.28 22.94
CA GLU A 145 19.37 4.43 23.23
C GLU A 145 20.68 5.12 22.85
N LYS A 146 20.74 5.77 21.67
CA LYS A 146 21.92 6.57 21.26
C LYS A 146 22.17 7.75 22.17
N LEU A 147 21.12 8.43 22.61
CA LEU A 147 21.22 9.58 23.51
C LEU A 147 21.76 9.15 24.88
N ASN A 148 21.28 8.04 25.43
CA ASN A 148 21.79 7.48 26.69
C ASN A 148 23.26 7.09 26.57
N TYR A 149 23.66 6.41 25.49
CA TYR A 149 25.06 6.07 25.26
C TYR A 149 25.96 7.31 25.18
N GLN A 150 25.51 8.38 24.50
CA GLN A 150 26.26 9.64 24.44
C GLN A 150 26.37 10.33 25.80
N LYS A 151 25.32 10.30 26.62
CA LYS A 151 25.34 10.83 27.98
C LYS A 151 26.33 10.08 28.86
N GLU A 152 26.28 8.75 28.86
CA GLU A 152 27.24 7.93 29.61
C GLU A 152 28.68 8.22 29.17
N LYS A 153 28.92 8.31 27.86
CA LYS A 153 30.24 8.65 27.32
C LYS A 153 30.76 10.00 27.83
N LEU A 154 29.90 11.02 27.90
CA LEU A 154 30.23 12.34 28.44
C LEU A 154 30.60 12.26 29.94
N GLU A 155 29.81 11.53 30.74
CA GLU A 155 30.11 11.33 32.16
C GLU A 155 31.45 10.63 32.37
N TYR A 156 31.77 9.61 31.57
CA TYR A 156 33.07 8.95 31.63
C TYR A 156 34.23 9.86 31.25
N GLN A 157 34.04 10.74 30.25
CA GLN A 157 35.06 11.73 29.88
C GLN A 157 35.31 12.73 31.00
N GLU A 158 34.25 13.18 31.67
CA GLU A 158 34.35 14.12 32.79
C GLU A 158 35.04 13.48 34.01
N LYS A 159 34.66 12.24 34.38
CA LYS A 159 35.35 11.46 35.42
C LYS A 159 36.83 11.27 35.10
N ASN A 160 37.17 10.95 33.86
CA ASN A 160 38.57 10.81 33.44
C ASN A 160 39.33 12.13 33.53
N ARG A 161 38.69 13.27 33.27
CA ARG A 161 39.33 14.59 33.44
C ARG A 161 39.64 14.84 34.90
N CYS A 162 38.69 14.65 35.81
CA CYS A 162 38.89 14.81 37.24
C CYS A 162 39.98 13.86 37.78
N LEU A 163 39.99 12.60 37.34
CA LEU A 163 41.04 11.64 37.73
C LEU A 163 42.43 12.07 37.25
N LYS A 164 42.55 12.62 36.03
CA LYS A 164 43.83 13.16 35.54
C LYS A 164 44.29 14.37 36.34
N GLU A 165 43.39 15.28 36.68
CA GLU A 165 43.68 16.44 37.52
C GLU A 165 44.19 15.99 38.90
N HIS A 166 43.49 15.04 39.54
CA HIS A 166 43.89 14.52 40.84
C HIS A 166 45.23 13.76 40.80
N ASN A 167 45.48 13.00 39.72
CA ASN A 167 46.75 12.29 39.56
C ASN A 167 47.93 13.28 39.40
N ASN A 168 47.72 14.39 38.68
CA ASN A 168 48.74 15.44 38.56
C ASN A 168 49.03 16.13 39.91
N GLU A 169 48.01 16.32 40.76
CA GLU A 169 48.21 16.83 42.13
C GLU A 169 49.02 15.86 42.98
N LEU A 170 48.70 14.57 42.94
CA LEU A 170 49.45 13.52 43.66
C LEU A 170 50.92 13.47 43.22
N VAL A 171 51.20 13.61 41.92
CA VAL A 171 52.57 13.67 41.39
C VAL A 171 53.32 14.88 41.98
N LYS A 172 52.69 16.06 42.05
CA LYS A 172 53.31 17.24 42.69
C LYS A 172 53.61 17.00 44.16
N TYR A 173 52.67 16.44 44.92
CA TYR A 173 52.91 16.12 46.33
C TYR A 173 54.04 15.09 46.51
N LEU A 174 54.14 14.11 45.62
CA LEU A 174 55.25 13.14 45.61
C LEU A 174 56.60 13.83 45.33
N GLU A 175 56.66 14.75 44.37
CA GLU A 175 57.88 15.51 44.09
C GLU A 175 58.28 16.38 45.29
N GLU A 176 57.33 17.05 45.94
CA GLU A 176 57.58 17.86 47.14
C GLU A 176 58.05 17.00 48.32
N ALA A 177 57.41 15.87 48.56
CA ALA A 177 57.82 14.91 49.59
C ALA A 177 59.23 14.37 49.32
N THR A 178 59.53 14.02 48.07
CA THR A 178 60.86 13.50 47.67
C THR A 178 61.95 14.54 47.94
N LYS A 179 61.75 15.80 47.52
CA LYS A 179 62.67 16.91 47.83
C LYS A 179 62.86 17.13 49.33
N THR A 180 61.80 16.93 50.11
CA THR A 180 61.88 17.06 51.58
C THR A 180 62.70 15.93 52.19
N VAL A 181 62.52 14.70 51.72
CA VAL A 181 63.30 13.53 52.13
C VAL A 181 64.78 13.70 51.75
N GLU A 182 65.08 14.17 50.54
CA GLU A 182 66.46 14.46 50.10
C GLU A 182 67.14 15.48 51.03
N LYS A 183 66.46 16.59 51.35
CA LYS A 183 66.98 17.58 52.31
C LYS A 183 67.24 16.99 53.69
N LEU A 184 66.32 16.17 54.20
CA LEU A 184 66.48 15.50 55.48
C LEU A 184 67.66 14.51 55.47
N GLN A 185 67.87 13.79 54.36
CA GLN A 185 69.01 12.90 54.19
C GLN A 185 70.34 13.66 54.15
N GLU A 186 70.43 14.76 53.38
CA GLU A 186 71.61 15.62 53.37
C GLU A 186 71.92 16.19 54.76
N GLU A 187 70.91 16.58 55.51
CA GLU A 187 71.06 17.13 56.86
C GLU A 187 71.51 16.05 57.86
N LEU A 188 70.99 14.82 57.74
CA LEU A 188 71.46 13.66 58.51
C LEU A 188 72.91 13.28 58.17
N GLU A 189 73.31 13.29 56.90
CA GLU A 189 74.69 13.03 56.50
C GLU A 189 75.66 14.09 57.04
N LYS A 190 75.26 15.37 57.02
CA LYS A 190 76.04 16.45 57.63
C LYS A 190 76.22 16.26 59.14
N ARG A 191 75.16 15.88 59.86
CA ARG A 191 75.26 15.60 61.31
C ARG A 191 76.18 14.41 61.59
N LYS A 192 76.04 13.33 60.81
CA LYS A 192 76.89 12.13 60.91
C LYS A 192 78.37 12.42 60.64
N ASN A 193 78.69 13.30 59.69
CA ASN A 193 80.07 13.71 59.38
C ASN A 193 80.65 14.68 60.42
N ASN A 194 79.80 15.40 61.15
CA ASN A 194 80.23 16.33 62.20
C ASN A 194 80.42 15.67 63.58
N GLY A 195 80.12 14.36 63.71
CA GLY A 195 80.40 13.58 64.93
C GLY A 195 79.42 13.82 66.09
N GLU A 196 78.18 14.22 65.80
CA GLU A 196 77.03 14.15 66.73
C GLU A 196 76.23 12.85 66.56
#